data_AF-A0A2E4JQD4-F1
#
_entry.id   AF-A0A2E4JQD4-F1
#
_cell.length_a   1.000
_cell.length_b   1.000
_cell.length_c   1.000
_cell.angle_alpha   90.00
_cell.angle_beta   90.00
_cell.angle_gamma   90.00
#
_symmetry.space_group_name_H-M   'P 1'
#
loop_
_entity.id
_entity.type
_entity.pdbx_description
1 polymer ?
#
loop_
_entity_poly.entity_id
_entity_poly.type
_entity_poly.pdbx_seq_one_letter_code
_entity_poly.pdbx_strand_id
1 'polypeptide(L)'
;MALNEIAIIYYIIIAASCVLVVRETKSRIITLVSNWKGVKFASITIAILMVYALVIYQYVDVIPILNWGWLGYNIALGPLGDQGFLGILPFVPILIYMLIHLNYYEEFYFRKNKKLVVLWAFLHIAMGVQIHVVFVLLPVGFIYKYIYDKYGLNNAYSVHFTTNIFLVFSILAAYALEL
;
A
#
# COMPACT_ATOMS: atom_id res chain seq x y z
N MET A 1 -26.70 5.82 -0.12
CA MET A 1 -25.39 5.97 -0.78
C MET A 1 -24.81 4.57 -0.92
N ALA A 2 -24.56 4.12 -2.15
CA ALA A 2 -23.99 2.80 -2.41
C ALA A 2 -22.53 2.73 -1.92
N LEU A 3 -22.03 1.54 -1.57
CA LEU A 3 -20.65 1.35 -1.09
C LEU A 3 -19.61 1.93 -2.08
N ASN A 4 -19.90 1.83 -3.37
CA ASN A 4 -19.08 2.38 -4.45
C ASN A 4 -19.00 3.92 -4.42
N GLU A 5 -20.09 4.60 -4.07
CA GLU A 5 -20.10 6.07 -3.95
C GLU A 5 -19.21 6.52 -2.77
N ILE A 6 -19.25 5.78 -1.66
CA ILE A 6 -18.37 6.02 -0.50
C ILE A 6 -16.91 5.83 -0.89
N ALA A 7 -16.59 4.74 -1.59
CA ALA A 7 -15.24 4.45 -2.04
C ALA A 7 -14.71 5.50 -3.02
N ILE A 8 -15.54 5.98 -3.96
CA ILE A 8 -15.19 7.09 -4.87
C ILE A 8 -14.90 8.36 -4.09
N ILE A 9 -15.77 8.76 -3.16
CA ILE A 9 -15.58 9.97 -2.35
C ILE A 9 -14.29 9.86 -1.55
N TYR A 10 -14.06 8.72 -0.90
CA TYR A 10 -12.86 8.49 -0.11
C TYR A 10 -11.59 8.52 -0.96
N TYR A 11 -11.62 7.92 -2.16
CA TYR A 11 -10.52 7.98 -3.13
C TYR A 11 -10.23 9.42 -3.57
N ILE A 12 -11.26 10.20 -3.90
CA ILE A 12 -11.14 11.62 -4.27
C ILE A 12 -10.51 12.42 -3.13
N ILE A 13 -10.93 12.20 -1.88
CA ILE A 13 -10.37 12.91 -0.71
C ILE A 13 -8.88 12.62 -0.56
N ILE A 14 -8.46 11.35 -0.70
CA ILE A 14 -7.04 10.97 -0.60
C ILE A 14 -6.25 11.57 -1.76
N ALA A 15 -6.73 11.41 -2.99
CA ALA A 15 -6.06 11.93 -4.18
C ALA A 15 -5.91 13.45 -4.12
N ALA A 16 -6.99 14.16 -3.76
CA ALA A 16 -6.98 15.61 -3.60
C ALA A 16 -5.99 16.05 -2.52
N SER A 17 -5.92 15.34 -1.39
CA SER A 17 -4.94 15.61 -0.33
C SER A 17 -3.50 15.48 -0.83
N CYS A 18 -3.21 14.50 -1.69
CA CYS A 18 -1.90 14.35 -2.33
C CYS A 18 -1.62 15.47 -3.36
N VAL A 19 -2.65 15.99 -4.04
CA VAL A 19 -2.51 17.12 -4.96
C VAL A 19 -2.16 18.41 -4.20
N LEU A 20 -2.68 18.60 -2.99
CA LEU A 20 -2.37 19.78 -2.17
C LEU A 20 -0.87 19.89 -1.81
N VAL A 21 -0.17 18.76 -1.73
CA VAL A 21 1.28 18.69 -1.45
C VAL A 21 2.14 18.58 -2.72
N VAL A 22 1.60 18.97 -3.89
CA VAL A 22 2.32 18.89 -5.19
C VAL A 22 3.68 19.58 -5.19
N ARG A 23 3.85 20.64 -4.40
CA ARG A 23 5.13 21.37 -4.25
C ARG A 23 6.26 20.49 -3.72
N GLU A 24 5.94 19.42 -2.99
CA GLU A 24 6.91 18.49 -2.43
C GLU A 24 7.33 17.40 -3.43
N THR A 25 6.57 17.19 -4.51
CA THR A 25 6.74 16.07 -5.45
C THR A 25 8.18 15.94 -5.95
N LYS A 26 8.80 17.05 -6.36
CA LYS A 26 10.18 17.06 -6.84
C LYS A 26 11.16 16.56 -5.76
N SER A 27 10.99 17.02 -4.52
CA SER A 27 11.83 16.61 -3.39
C SER A 27 11.64 15.11 -3.07
N ARG A 28 10.40 14.62 -3.12
CA ARG A 28 10.08 13.20 -2.92
C ARG A 28 10.73 12.31 -3.97
N ILE A 29 10.62 12.67 -5.26
CA ILE A 29 11.27 11.93 -6.35
C ILE A 29 12.79 11.92 -6.18
N ILE A 30 13.41 13.07 -5.89
CA ILE A 30 14.86 13.14 -5.64
C ILE A 30 15.26 12.24 -4.46
N THR A 31 14.44 12.22 -3.40
CA THR A 31 14.66 11.35 -2.23
C THR A 31 14.62 9.86 -2.62
N LEU A 32 13.62 9.44 -3.38
CA LEU A 32 13.49 8.06 -3.85
C LEU A 32 14.72 7.62 -4.66
N VAL A 33 15.15 8.45 -5.61
CA VAL A 33 16.31 8.15 -6.48
C VAL A 33 17.62 8.11 -5.69
N SER A 34 17.83 9.07 -4.79
CA SER A 34 19.06 9.16 -3.99
C SER A 34 19.20 8.05 -2.94
N ASN A 35 18.08 7.48 -2.47
CA ASN A 35 18.06 6.43 -1.46
C ASN A 35 17.80 5.02 -2.04
N TRP A 36 18.12 4.81 -3.32
CA TRP A 36 17.92 3.53 -3.99
C TRP A 36 18.65 2.36 -3.30
N LYS A 37 19.77 2.61 -2.62
CA LYS A 37 20.51 1.57 -1.88
C LYS A 37 19.68 0.96 -0.74
N GLY A 38 18.69 1.69 -0.22
CA GLY A 38 17.72 1.17 0.76
C GLY A 38 16.81 0.10 0.18
N VAL A 39 16.55 0.13 -1.13
CA VAL A 39 15.63 -0.79 -1.85
C VAL A 39 16.03 -2.25 -1.69
N LYS A 40 17.30 -2.57 -1.41
CA LYS A 40 17.73 -3.94 -1.11
C LYS A 40 16.89 -4.59 0.01
N PHE A 41 16.41 -3.80 0.98
CA PHE A 41 15.55 -4.29 2.06
C PHE A 41 14.12 -4.58 1.60
N ALA A 42 13.67 -4.01 0.48
CA ALA A 42 12.34 -4.28 -0.08
C ALA A 42 12.19 -5.74 -0.52
N SER A 43 13.28 -6.43 -0.85
CA SER A 43 13.25 -7.87 -1.14
C SER A 43 12.63 -8.69 0.00
N ILE A 44 12.87 -8.30 1.26
CA ILE A 44 12.34 -9.00 2.44
C ILE A 44 10.84 -8.77 2.56
N THR A 45 10.37 -7.53 2.41
CA THR A 45 8.94 -7.20 2.49
C THR A 45 8.16 -7.79 1.32
N ILE A 46 8.74 -7.74 0.11
CA ILE A 46 8.20 -8.40 -1.07
C ILE A 46 8.13 -9.91 -0.86
N ALA A 47 9.18 -10.55 -0.34
CA ALA A 47 9.17 -11.99 -0.08
C ALA A 47 8.06 -12.39 0.90
N ILE A 48 7.84 -11.62 1.97
CA ILE A 48 6.73 -11.86 2.91
C ILE A 48 5.38 -11.79 2.20
N LEU A 49 5.18 -10.77 1.36
CA LEU A 49 3.94 -10.58 0.61
C LEU A 49 3.72 -11.69 -0.43
N MET A 50 4.79 -12.12 -1.11
CA MET A 50 4.75 -13.21 -2.09
C MET A 50 4.47 -14.57 -1.43
N VAL A 51 5.11 -14.87 -0.29
CA VAL A 51 4.82 -16.10 0.48
C VAL A 51 3.36 -16.10 0.91
N TYR A 52 2.87 -14.96 1.38
CA TYR A 52 1.46 -14.85 1.72
C TYR A 52 0.56 -15.09 0.49
N ALA A 53 0.79 -14.39 -0.62
CA ALA A 53 -0.04 -14.49 -1.82
C ALA A 53 -0.03 -15.89 -2.45
N LEU A 54 1.13 -16.55 -2.53
CA LEU A 54 1.28 -17.84 -3.21
C LEU A 54 0.98 -19.05 -2.33
N VAL A 55 1.14 -18.93 -1.00
CA VAL A 55 1.05 -20.09 -0.09
C VAL A 55 -0.08 -19.93 0.90
N ILE A 56 -0.17 -18.79 1.59
CA ILE A 56 -1.07 -18.61 2.73
C ILE A 56 -2.48 -18.26 2.27
N TYR A 57 -2.62 -17.44 1.22
CA TYR A 57 -3.88 -16.88 0.74
C TYR A 57 -4.98 -17.94 0.56
N GLN A 58 -4.68 -19.04 -0.13
CA GLN A 58 -5.61 -20.15 -0.38
C GLN A 58 -6.20 -20.80 0.87
N TYR A 59 -5.53 -20.69 2.02
CA TYR A 59 -6.01 -21.26 3.29
C TYR A 59 -6.81 -20.28 4.12
N VAL A 60 -6.55 -18.97 3.99
CA VAL A 60 -7.22 -17.93 4.78
C VAL A 60 -8.45 -17.36 4.08
N ASP A 61 -8.49 -17.40 2.74
CA ASP A 61 -9.60 -16.90 1.92
C ASP A 61 -10.87 -17.76 2.06
N VAL A 62 -10.78 -18.98 2.56
CA VAL A 62 -11.97 -19.81 2.83
C VAL A 62 -12.69 -19.43 4.14
N ILE A 63 -12.09 -18.54 4.95
CA ILE A 63 -12.61 -18.17 6.28
C ILE A 63 -13.37 -16.83 6.16
N PRO A 64 -14.72 -16.80 6.19
CA PRO A 64 -15.49 -15.61 5.82
C PRO A 64 -15.18 -14.36 6.64
N ILE A 65 -14.95 -14.51 7.95
CA ILE A 65 -14.64 -13.38 8.82
C ILE A 65 -13.31 -12.70 8.46
N LEU A 66 -12.36 -13.46 7.90
CA LEU A 66 -11.05 -12.92 7.55
C LEU A 66 -11.05 -12.14 6.23
N ASN A 67 -12.03 -12.39 5.35
CA ASN A 67 -12.23 -11.66 4.10
C ASN A 67 -12.99 -10.35 4.26
N TRP A 68 -13.41 -10.03 5.49
CA TRP A 68 -14.10 -8.79 5.73
C TRP A 68 -13.15 -7.58 5.62
N GLY A 69 -13.62 -6.52 4.98
CA GLY A 69 -13.01 -5.20 4.93
C GLY A 69 -14.12 -4.16 4.76
N TRP A 70 -13.95 -2.95 5.28
CA TRP A 70 -15.07 -1.99 5.39
C TRP A 70 -15.68 -1.64 4.04
N LEU A 71 -14.85 -1.40 3.02
CA LEU A 71 -15.29 -0.98 1.69
C LEU A 71 -15.52 -2.15 0.72
N GLY A 72 -15.41 -3.40 1.17
CA GLY A 72 -15.61 -4.59 0.34
C GLY A 72 -14.51 -4.87 -0.70
N TYR A 73 -13.69 -3.87 -1.05
CA TYR A 73 -12.51 -4.00 -1.90
C TYR A 73 -11.45 -2.96 -1.51
N ASN A 74 -10.21 -3.21 -1.91
CA ASN A 74 -9.10 -2.30 -1.62
C ASN A 74 -9.14 -1.08 -2.56
N ILE A 75 -9.53 0.07 -2.03
CA ILE A 75 -9.60 1.34 -2.76
C ILE A 75 -8.23 1.84 -3.25
N ALA A 76 -7.12 1.31 -2.73
CA ALA A 76 -5.80 1.68 -3.20
C ALA A 76 -5.59 1.29 -4.68
N LEU A 77 -6.39 0.36 -5.21
CA LEU A 77 -6.38 -0.01 -6.62
C LEU A 77 -7.23 0.91 -7.51
N GLY A 78 -7.85 1.94 -6.92
CA GLY A 78 -8.79 2.81 -7.60
C GLY A 78 -10.24 2.46 -7.28
N PRO A 79 -11.18 3.38 -7.57
CA PRO A 79 -12.59 3.21 -7.25
C PRO A 79 -13.27 2.10 -8.06
N LEU A 80 -12.66 1.62 -9.14
CA LEU A 80 -13.18 0.56 -10.01
C LEU A 80 -12.28 -0.70 -9.98
N GLY A 81 -11.55 -0.91 -8.88
CA GLY A 81 -10.61 -2.02 -8.75
C GLY A 81 -11.27 -3.41 -8.80
N ASP A 82 -12.56 -3.48 -8.52
CA ASP A 82 -13.39 -4.69 -8.65
C ASP A 82 -13.72 -5.06 -10.12
N GLN A 83 -13.46 -4.16 -11.07
CA GLN A 83 -13.68 -4.39 -12.52
C GLN A 83 -12.45 -4.96 -13.24
N GLY A 84 -11.44 -5.42 -12.49
CA GLY A 84 -10.24 -6.05 -13.03
C GLY A 84 -9.30 -5.07 -13.75
N PHE A 85 -8.53 -5.58 -14.73
CA PHE A 85 -7.46 -4.84 -15.40
C PHE A 85 -7.90 -3.46 -15.92
N LEU A 86 -9.00 -3.41 -16.67
CA LEU A 86 -9.50 -2.19 -17.30
C LEU A 86 -10.07 -1.19 -16.29
N GLY A 87 -10.51 -1.67 -15.12
CA GLY A 87 -10.96 -0.83 -14.01
C GLY A 87 -9.81 -0.13 -13.29
N ILE A 88 -8.65 -0.78 -13.19
CA ILE A 88 -7.47 -0.27 -12.46
C ILE A 88 -6.61 0.61 -13.37
N LEU A 89 -6.39 0.20 -14.62
CA LEU A 89 -5.42 0.81 -15.54
C LEU A 89 -5.53 2.35 -15.65
N PRO A 90 -6.74 2.95 -15.76
CA PRO A 90 -6.88 4.41 -15.83
C PRO A 90 -6.39 5.15 -14.58
N PHE A 91 -6.40 4.49 -13.42
CA PHE A 91 -6.00 5.08 -12.13
C PHE A 91 -4.53 4.87 -11.80
N VAL A 92 -3.78 4.07 -12.56
CA VAL A 92 -2.36 3.80 -12.29
C VAL A 92 -1.51 5.09 -12.19
N PRO A 93 -1.65 6.10 -13.08
CA PRO A 93 -0.86 7.33 -12.96
C PRO A 93 -1.12 8.09 -11.65
N ILE A 94 -2.40 8.24 -11.26
CA ILE A 94 -2.77 8.92 -10.01
C ILE A 94 -2.38 8.07 -8.80
N LEU A 95 -2.46 6.74 -8.89
CA LEU A 95 -2.00 5.83 -7.85
C LEU A 95 -0.51 5.97 -7.59
N ILE A 96 0.32 5.94 -8.64
CA ILE A 96 1.77 6.16 -8.51
C ILE A 96 2.04 7.53 -7.86
N TYR A 97 1.32 8.57 -8.30
CA TYR A 97 1.43 9.90 -7.70
C TYR A 97 1.07 9.90 -6.20
N MET A 98 -0.02 9.24 -5.83
CA MET A 98 -0.41 9.09 -4.42
C MET A 98 0.65 8.31 -3.63
N LEU A 99 1.20 7.21 -4.16
CA LEU A 99 2.25 6.43 -3.50
C LEU A 99 3.51 7.26 -3.22
N ILE A 100 3.90 8.16 -4.13
CA ILE A 100 5.02 9.08 -3.92
C ILE A 100 4.82 9.90 -2.64
N HIS A 101 3.61 10.36 -2.35
CA HIS A 101 3.32 11.22 -1.20
C HIS A 101 2.89 10.44 0.04
N LEU A 102 1.90 9.56 -0.08
CA LEU A 102 1.34 8.79 1.02
C LEU A 102 2.40 7.95 1.71
N ASN A 103 3.24 7.23 0.96
CA ASN A 103 4.24 6.37 1.61
C ASN A 103 5.25 7.20 2.41
N TYR A 104 5.60 8.41 1.97
CA TYR A 104 6.46 9.28 2.79
C TYR A 104 5.78 9.65 4.11
N TYR A 105 4.51 10.10 4.04
CA TYR A 105 3.77 10.53 5.23
C TYR A 105 3.44 9.37 6.16
N GLU A 106 3.14 8.20 5.64
CA GLU A 106 2.94 7.00 6.43
C GLU A 106 4.19 6.65 7.22
N GLU A 107 5.36 6.68 6.58
CA GLU A 107 6.63 6.46 7.28
C GLU A 107 6.92 7.57 8.31
N PHE A 108 6.64 8.82 7.97
CA PHE A 108 6.85 9.97 8.84
C PHE A 108 5.99 9.91 10.11
N TYR A 109 4.71 9.52 10.00
CA TYR A 109 3.80 9.50 11.14
C TYR A 109 3.83 8.17 11.90
N PHE A 110 3.79 7.03 11.22
CA PHE A 110 3.48 5.76 11.85
C PHE A 110 4.69 4.95 12.33
N ARG A 111 5.92 5.31 11.93
CA ARG A 111 7.13 4.58 12.40
C ARG A 111 7.72 5.10 13.70
N LYS A 112 7.21 6.21 14.22
CA LYS A 112 7.68 6.83 15.47
C LYS A 112 7.65 5.88 16.67
N ASN A 113 6.68 4.97 16.74
CA ASN A 113 6.65 3.92 17.78
C ASN A 113 5.87 2.68 17.34
N LYS A 114 6.02 1.58 18.08
CA LYS A 114 5.40 0.28 17.76
C LYS A 114 3.87 0.31 17.77
N LYS A 115 3.25 1.11 18.63
CA LYS A 115 1.78 1.23 18.71
C LYS A 115 1.22 1.85 17.42
N LEU A 116 1.92 2.85 16.87
CA LEU A 116 1.53 3.48 15.61
C LEU A 116 1.71 2.56 14.40
N VAL A 117 2.68 1.64 14.42
CA VAL A 117 2.80 0.60 13.38
C VAL A 117 1.58 -0.32 13.39
N VAL A 118 1.14 -0.75 14.58
CA VAL A 118 -0.08 -1.55 14.73
C VAL A 118 -1.29 -0.76 14.24
N LEU A 119 -1.46 0.49 14.68
CA LEU A 119 -2.54 1.36 14.22
C LEU A 119 -2.56 1.49 12.69
N TRP A 120 -1.40 1.75 12.07
CA TRP A 120 -1.26 1.83 10.62
C TRP A 120 -1.76 0.56 9.93
N ALA A 121 -1.38 -0.63 10.40
CA ALA A 121 -1.83 -1.88 9.79
C ALA A 121 -3.36 -2.02 9.85
N PHE A 122 -3.97 -1.76 11.01
CA PHE A 122 -5.43 -1.89 11.17
C PHE A 122 -6.23 -0.78 10.47
N LEU A 123 -5.66 0.40 10.24
CA LEU A 123 -6.30 1.45 9.43
C LEU A 123 -6.56 1.00 7.99
N HIS A 124 -5.81 0.02 7.47
CA HIS A 124 -6.04 -0.52 6.13
C HIS A 124 -7.40 -1.23 6.00
N ILE A 125 -7.97 -1.74 7.10
CA ILE A 125 -9.34 -2.30 7.10
C ILE A 125 -10.35 -1.25 6.66
N ALA A 126 -10.16 0.01 7.07
CA ALA A 126 -11.01 1.11 6.67
C ALA A 126 -10.87 1.46 5.17
N MET A 127 -9.75 1.11 4.57
CA MET A 127 -9.51 1.20 3.13
C MET A 127 -10.03 -0.04 2.37
N GLY A 128 -10.76 -0.94 3.03
CA GLY A 128 -11.29 -2.16 2.43
C GLY A 128 -10.24 -3.26 2.22
N VAL A 129 -9.07 -3.15 2.84
CA VAL A 129 -8.12 -4.26 2.93
C VAL A 129 -8.68 -5.33 3.88
N GLN A 130 -8.62 -6.58 3.46
CA GLN A 130 -9.16 -7.71 4.22
C GLN A 130 -8.36 -7.96 5.52
N ILE A 131 -9.02 -8.45 6.56
CA ILE A 131 -8.40 -8.70 7.87
C ILE A 131 -7.18 -9.62 7.78
N HIS A 132 -7.21 -10.68 6.96
CA HIS A 132 -6.03 -11.56 6.83
C HIS A 132 -4.82 -10.84 6.23
N VAL A 133 -5.02 -9.90 5.30
CA VAL A 133 -3.94 -9.08 4.73
C VAL A 133 -3.33 -8.18 5.80
N VAL A 134 -4.14 -7.62 6.70
CA VAL A 134 -3.66 -6.77 7.82
C VAL A 134 -2.66 -7.50 8.71
N PHE A 135 -2.89 -8.79 8.97
CA PHE A 135 -1.94 -9.61 9.74
C PHE A 135 -0.60 -9.78 9.02
N VAL A 136 -0.57 -9.72 7.70
CA VAL A 136 0.67 -9.72 6.89
C VAL A 136 1.30 -8.34 6.80
N LEU A 137 0.50 -7.27 6.85
CA LEU A 137 1.02 -5.91 6.93
C LEU A 137 1.75 -5.64 8.24
N LEU A 138 1.38 -6.29 9.35
CA LEU A 138 2.08 -6.12 10.64
C LEU A 138 3.60 -6.39 10.56
N PRO A 139 4.08 -7.60 10.16
CA PRO A 139 5.52 -7.86 10.06
C PRO A 139 6.20 -6.92 9.04
N VAL A 140 5.53 -6.60 7.92
CA VAL A 140 6.03 -5.63 6.93
C VAL A 140 6.23 -4.24 7.56
N GLY A 141 5.24 -3.75 8.30
CA GLY A 141 5.30 -2.47 9.00
C GLY A 141 6.38 -2.43 10.09
N PHE A 142 6.63 -3.55 10.77
CA PHE A 142 7.74 -3.65 11.72
C PHE A 142 9.12 -3.65 11.03
N ILE A 143 9.23 -4.24 9.85
CA ILE A 143 10.46 -4.14 9.03
C ILE A 143 10.70 -2.69 8.62
N TYR A 144 9.68 -1.99 8.13
CA TYR A 144 9.79 -0.57 7.81
C TYR A 144 10.18 0.25 9.03
N LYS A 145 9.62 -0.05 10.21
CA LYS A 145 10.04 0.59 11.46
C LYS A 145 11.51 0.32 11.80
N TYR A 146 11.96 -0.93 11.68
CA TYR A 146 13.37 -1.25 11.92
C TYR A 146 14.29 -0.45 10.98
N ILE A 147 13.90 -0.32 9.71
CA ILE A 147 14.64 0.47 8.72
C ILE A 147 14.61 1.96 9.09
N TYR A 148 13.45 2.48 9.52
CA TYR A 148 13.28 3.85 9.99
C TYR A 148 14.21 4.14 11.17
N ASP A 149 14.23 3.26 12.18
CA ASP A 149 15.03 3.45 13.40
C ASP A 149 16.54 3.37 13.10
N LYS A 150 16.96 2.53 12.14
CA LYS A 150 18.37 2.25 11.86
C LYS A 150 18.98 3.08 10.72
N TYR A 151 18.20 3.39 9.70
CA TYR A 151 18.64 4.04 8.46
C TYR A 151 17.89 5.34 8.15
N GLY A 152 16.92 5.71 8.98
CA GLY A 152 16.17 6.96 8.88
C GLY A 152 14.96 6.89 7.94
N LEU A 153 14.15 7.95 8.03
CA LEU A 153 12.89 8.12 7.30
C LEU A 153 13.01 7.86 5.80
N ASN A 154 14.01 8.45 5.14
CA ASN A 154 14.12 8.37 3.68
C ASN A 154 14.38 6.94 3.18
N ASN A 155 15.12 6.13 3.94
CA ASN A 155 15.34 4.72 3.59
C ASN A 155 14.06 3.90 3.78
N ALA A 156 13.35 4.10 4.89
CA ALA A 156 12.07 3.44 5.12
C ALA A 156 11.04 3.81 4.04
N TYR A 157 10.98 5.08 3.68
CA TYR A 157 10.14 5.60 2.60
C TYR A 157 10.46 4.94 1.25
N SER A 158 11.74 4.90 0.85
CA SER A 158 12.13 4.25 -0.41
C SER A 158 11.75 2.77 -0.43
N VAL A 159 11.94 2.04 0.68
CA VAL A 159 11.60 0.62 0.77
C VAL A 159 10.09 0.40 0.69
N HIS A 160 9.31 1.23 1.39
CA HIS A 160 7.85 1.18 1.35
C HIS A 160 7.33 1.49 -0.07
N PHE A 161 7.80 2.57 -0.67
CA PHE A 161 7.45 2.94 -2.04
C PHE A 161 7.77 1.81 -3.03
N THR A 162 8.97 1.23 -2.97
CA THR A 162 9.33 0.10 -3.85
C THR A 162 8.44 -1.12 -3.63
N THR A 163 8.09 -1.44 -2.37
CA THR A 163 7.18 -2.55 -2.09
C THR A 163 5.82 -2.32 -2.72
N ASN A 164 5.26 -1.11 -2.60
CA ASN A 164 3.95 -0.79 -3.16
C ASN A 164 3.96 -0.71 -4.69
N ILE A 165 5.02 -0.17 -5.29
CA ILE A 165 5.19 -0.20 -6.75
C ILE A 165 5.26 -1.64 -7.25
N PHE A 166 6.02 -2.51 -6.57
CA PHE A 166 6.05 -3.92 -6.90
C PHE A 166 4.64 -4.54 -6.84
N LEU A 167 3.90 -4.32 -5.74
CA LEU A 167 2.53 -4.83 -5.59
C LEU A 167 1.60 -4.35 -6.70
N VAL A 168 1.62 -3.06 -7.05
CA VAL A 168 0.80 -2.51 -8.14
C VAL A 168 1.11 -3.22 -9.46
N PHE A 169 2.39 -3.38 -9.80
CA PHE A 169 2.76 -4.08 -11.03
C PHE A 169 2.45 -5.57 -11.00
N SER A 170 2.61 -6.25 -9.85
CA SER A 170 2.23 -7.65 -9.69
C SER A 170 0.73 -7.86 -9.87
N ILE A 171 -0.09 -6.96 -9.32
CA ILE A 171 -1.55 -7.01 -9.47
C ILE A 171 -1.95 -6.75 -10.93
N LEU A 172 -1.37 -5.74 -11.57
CA LEU A 172 -1.61 -5.47 -13.00
C LEU A 172 -1.20 -6.66 -13.88
N ALA A 173 -0.06 -7.29 -13.59
CA ALA A 173 0.40 -8.48 -14.29
C ALA A 173 -0.53 -9.67 -14.07
N ALA A 174 -0.99 -9.90 -12.83
CA ALA A 174 -1.94 -10.97 -12.53
C ALA A 174 -3.24 -10.80 -13.33
N TYR A 175 -3.82 -9.60 -13.33
CA TYR A 175 -5.03 -9.33 -14.12
C TYR A 175 -4.80 -9.43 -15.63
N ALA A 176 -3.66 -8.97 -16.14
CA ALA A 176 -3.34 -9.05 -17.57
C ALA A 176 -3.09 -10.49 -18.05
N LEU A 177 -2.65 -11.37 -17.16
CA LEU A 177 -2.36 -12.77 -17.43
C LEU A 177 -3.50 -13.72 -16.99
N GLU A 178 -4.59 -13.17 -16.44
CA GLU A 178 -5.72 -13.94 -15.90
C GLU A 178 -5.30 -14.98 -14.85
N LEU A 179 -4.34 -14.61 -13.99
CA LEU A 179 -3.81 -15.42 -12.88
C LEU A 179 -4.61 -15.27 -11.59
#